data_AF-A0A5D0EPC2-F1
#
_entry.id   AF-A0A5D0EPC2-F1
#
_cell.length_a   1.000
_cell.length_b   1.000
_cell.length_c   1.000
_cell.angle_alpha   90.00
_cell.angle_beta   90.00
_cell.angle_gamma   90.00
#
_symmetry.space_group_name_H-M   'P 1'
#
loop_
_entity.id
_entity.type
_entity.pdbx_description
1 polymer ?
#
loop_
_entity_poly.entity_id
_entity_poly.type
_entity_poly.pdbx_seq_one_letter_code
_entity_poly.pdbx_strand_id
1 'polypeptide(L)'
;MGEPRPCRAKIRPIYPARFSLTQSALDNAKASGQAPLPAVGLTDTNYELRRLRQGYFYIYSQLHIGKTTDIKGKWLIFKYTVSRDDSNGPELSQDERNLAYCFTQYEWTEGDPRKGGKKPKV
;
A
#
# COMPACT_ATOMS: atom_id res chain seq x y z
N MET A 1 -37.94 -22.73 6.72
CA MET A 1 -36.53 -22.69 7.17
C MET A 1 -35.68 -22.37 5.96
N GLY A 2 -35.16 -21.14 5.85
CA GLY A 2 -34.41 -20.69 4.69
C GLY A 2 -33.02 -21.32 4.63
N GLU A 3 -32.52 -21.57 3.42
CA GLU A 3 -31.20 -22.16 3.20
C GLU A 3 -30.10 -21.36 3.90
N PRO A 4 -29.10 -22.02 4.52
CA PRO A 4 -27.97 -21.34 5.13
C PRO A 4 -27.19 -20.59 4.04
N ARG A 5 -26.98 -19.28 4.25
CA ARG A 5 -26.19 -18.45 3.32
C ARG A 5 -24.80 -19.07 3.14
N PRO A 6 -24.24 -19.08 1.92
CA PRO A 6 -22.92 -19.65 1.67
C PRO A 6 -21.87 -18.99 2.57
N CYS A 7 -20.95 -19.81 3.07
CA CYS A 7 -19.86 -19.45 3.97
C CYS A 7 -19.21 -18.13 3.49
N ARG A 8 -19.30 -17.06 4.30
CA ARG A 8 -18.57 -15.82 4.03
C ARG A 8 -17.12 -16.18 3.76
N ALA A 9 -16.59 -15.76 2.61
CA ALA A 9 -15.17 -15.95 2.30
C ALA A 9 -14.33 -15.51 3.50
N LYS A 10 -13.35 -16.31 3.90
CA LYS A 10 -12.48 -16.01 5.04
C LYS A 10 -11.75 -14.69 4.75
N ILE A 11 -12.29 -13.58 5.24
CA ILE A 11 -11.71 -12.26 5.03
C ILE A 11 -10.34 -12.28 5.71
N ARG A 12 -9.28 -12.20 4.92
CA ARG A 12 -7.91 -12.06 5.41
C ARG A 12 -7.55 -10.57 5.33
N PRO A 13 -7.45 -9.85 6.47
CA PRO A 13 -7.02 -8.47 6.44
C PRO A 13 -5.59 -8.41 5.87
N ILE A 14 -5.39 -7.52 4.91
CA ILE A 14 -4.07 -7.22 4.34
C ILE A 14 -3.59 -5.94 5.03
N TYR A 15 -2.48 -6.04 5.75
CA TYR A 15 -1.77 -4.89 6.31
C TYR A 15 -0.59 -4.59 5.42
N PRO A 16 -0.68 -3.59 4.53
CA PRO A 16 0.43 -3.29 3.66
C PRO A 16 1.58 -2.71 4.49
N ALA A 17 2.77 -3.26 4.28
CA ALA A 17 4.02 -2.86 4.92
C ALA A 17 5.10 -2.69 3.85
N ARG A 18 6.21 -2.06 4.21
CA ARG A 18 7.40 -1.98 3.36
C ARG A 18 8.61 -2.58 4.06
N PHE A 19 9.50 -3.19 3.30
CA PHE A 19 10.84 -3.49 3.80
C PHE A 19 11.65 -2.20 3.93
N SER A 20 12.38 -2.09 5.03
CA SER A 20 13.38 -1.06 5.28
C SER A 20 14.67 -1.74 5.72
N LEU A 21 15.81 -1.18 5.37
CA LEU A 21 17.09 -1.67 5.87
C LEU A 21 17.17 -1.50 7.37
N THR A 22 17.72 -2.50 8.07
CA THR A 22 18.10 -2.37 9.47
C THR A 22 19.28 -1.41 9.61
N GLN A 23 19.48 -0.87 10.83
CA GLN A 23 20.64 -0.02 11.09
C GLN A 23 21.96 -0.74 10.76
N SER A 24 22.07 -2.02 11.15
CA SER A 24 23.25 -2.83 10.85
C SER A 24 23.50 -2.99 9.35
N ALA A 25 22.44 -3.15 8.55
CA ALA A 25 22.57 -3.25 7.10
C ALA A 25 22.99 -1.92 6.46
N LEU A 26 22.49 -0.79 6.98
CA LEU A 26 22.90 0.54 6.57
C LEU A 26 24.37 0.82 6.90
N ASP A 27 24.81 0.46 8.10
CA ASP A 27 26.20 0.65 8.53
C ASP A 27 27.17 -0.19 7.70
N ASN A 28 26.81 -1.45 7.42
CA ASN A 28 27.57 -2.34 6.54
C ASN A 28 27.63 -1.81 5.11
N ALA A 29 26.51 -1.31 4.57
CA ALA A 29 26.48 -0.74 3.23
C ALA A 29 27.35 0.53 3.15
N LYS A 30 27.34 1.36 4.20
CA LYS A 30 28.19 2.54 4.30
C LYS A 30 29.68 2.17 4.35
N ALA A 31 30.05 1.11 5.07
CA ALA A 31 31.43 0.67 5.22
C ALA A 31 31.98 -0.06 3.98
N SER A 32 31.16 -0.92 3.36
CA SER A 32 31.56 -1.75 2.21
C SER A 32 31.31 -1.09 0.85
N GLY A 33 30.47 -0.05 0.79
CA GLY A 33 29.98 0.53 -0.46
C GLY A 33 28.95 -0.35 -1.19
N GLN A 34 28.53 -1.47 -0.60
CA GLN A 34 27.62 -2.43 -1.23
C GLN A 34 26.28 -2.51 -0.48
N ALA A 35 25.19 -2.21 -1.19
CA ALA A 35 23.85 -2.40 -0.64
C ALA A 35 23.45 -3.89 -0.63
N PRO A 36 22.69 -4.35 0.37
CA PRO A 36 22.16 -5.70 0.36
C PRO A 36 21.17 -5.90 -0.79
N LEU A 37 21.11 -7.14 -1.28
CA LEU A 37 20.16 -7.56 -2.31
C LEU A 37 18.72 -7.43 -1.81
N PRO A 38 17.74 -7.19 -2.71
CA PRO A 38 16.33 -7.11 -2.34
C PRO A 38 15.89 -8.28 -1.45
N ALA A 39 15.11 -7.97 -0.41
CA ALA A 39 14.62 -8.96 0.55
C ALA A 39 13.93 -10.13 -0.15
N VAL A 40 14.34 -11.35 0.21
CA VAL A 40 13.76 -12.60 -0.34
C VAL A 40 12.57 -13.10 0.49
N GLY A 41 12.39 -12.57 1.71
CA GLY A 41 11.28 -12.94 2.58
C GLY A 41 11.26 -12.19 3.90
N LEU A 42 10.30 -12.52 4.76
CA LEU A 42 10.07 -11.87 6.06
C LEU A 42 11.16 -12.16 7.11
N THR A 43 11.98 -13.19 6.88
CA THR A 43 13.04 -13.63 7.81
C THR A 43 14.41 -13.07 7.46
N ASP A 44 14.52 -12.20 6.46
CA ASP A 44 15.79 -11.60 6.06
C ASP A 44 16.27 -10.59 7.12
N THR A 45 17.44 -10.83 7.70
CA THR A 45 18.00 -10.03 8.80
C THR A 45 18.49 -8.64 8.37
N ASN A 46 18.70 -8.42 7.07
CA ASN A 46 19.08 -7.11 6.55
C ASN A 46 17.90 -6.14 6.52
N TYR A 47 16.69 -6.66 6.65
CA TYR A 47 15.46 -5.89 6.51
C TYR A 47 14.55 -6.02 7.72
N GLU A 48 13.76 -4.98 7.94
CA GLU A 48 12.68 -4.94 8.90
C GLU A 48 11.40 -4.41 8.24
N LEU A 49 10.24 -4.79 8.78
CA LEU A 49 8.96 -4.28 8.33
C LEU A 49 8.72 -2.90 8.94
N ARG A 50 8.48 -1.91 8.08
CA ARG A 50 8.05 -0.57 8.48
C ARG A 50 6.66 -0.27 7.90
N ARG A 51 5.98 0.68 8.53
CA ARG A 51 4.75 1.26 7.99
C ARG A 51 5.03 1.87 6.60
N LEU A 52 4.01 1.88 5.75
CA LEU A 52 4.08 2.53 4.44
C LEU A 52 4.44 4.02 4.57
N ARG A 53 5.07 4.57 3.54
CA ARG A 53 5.17 6.03 3.38
C ARG A 53 3.88 6.56 2.75
N GLN A 54 3.54 7.81 3.03
CA GLN A 54 2.42 8.48 2.38
C GLN A 54 2.59 8.40 0.86
N GLY A 55 1.51 8.06 0.15
CA GLY A 55 1.56 7.90 -1.30
C GLY A 55 0.56 6.87 -1.83
N TYR A 56 0.76 6.45 -3.07
CA TYR A 56 -0.09 5.47 -3.73
C TYR A 56 0.52 4.08 -3.67
N PHE A 57 -0.30 3.07 -3.43
CA PHE A 57 0.09 1.67 -3.61
C PHE A 57 -0.98 0.92 -4.42
N TYR A 58 -0.50 -0.10 -5.13
CA TYR A 58 -1.24 -0.84 -6.15
C TYR A 58 -1.28 -2.30 -5.72
N ILE A 59 -2.49 -2.87 -5.67
CA ILE A 59 -2.67 -4.30 -5.40
C ILE A 59 -3.19 -4.94 -6.68
N TYR A 60 -2.43 -5.90 -7.19
CA TYR A 60 -2.93 -6.83 -8.19
C TYR A 60 -3.59 -8.01 -7.48
N SER A 61 -4.85 -8.29 -7.79
CA SER A 61 -5.53 -9.48 -7.28
C SER A 61 -6.46 -10.08 -8.32
N GLN A 62 -6.37 -11.40 -8.48
CA GLN A 62 -7.30 -12.17 -9.30
C GLN A 62 -8.66 -12.37 -8.61
N LEU A 63 -8.68 -12.33 -7.26
CA LEU A 63 -9.84 -12.54 -6.40
C LEU A 63 -9.87 -11.47 -5.30
N HIS A 64 -10.86 -10.59 -5.31
CA HIS A 64 -11.03 -9.56 -4.28
C HIS A 64 -12.51 -9.22 -4.12
N ILE A 65 -12.82 -8.51 -3.04
CA ILE A 65 -14.15 -7.97 -2.77
C ILE A 65 -14.02 -6.46 -2.85
N GLY A 66 -14.83 -5.81 -3.68
CA GLY A 66 -14.82 -4.36 -3.86
C GLY A 66 -14.79 -3.94 -5.32
N LYS A 67 -14.78 -2.62 -5.55
CA LYS A 67 -14.67 -2.05 -6.90
C LYS A 67 -13.24 -2.18 -7.41
N THR A 68 -13.06 -2.47 -8.68
CA THR A 68 -11.75 -2.47 -9.34
C THR A 68 -11.53 -1.20 -10.10
N THR A 69 -10.26 -0.82 -10.26
CA THR A 69 -9.90 0.40 -10.96
C THR A 69 -9.73 0.20 -12.47
N ASP A 70 -9.47 -1.02 -12.94
CA ASP A 70 -9.18 -1.33 -14.35
C ASP A 70 -10.29 -2.13 -15.03
N ILE A 71 -10.32 -2.08 -16.37
CA ILE A 71 -11.32 -2.79 -17.20
C ILE A 71 -11.29 -4.32 -17.05
N LYS A 72 -10.14 -4.89 -16.68
CA LYS A 72 -9.98 -6.34 -16.49
C LYS A 72 -10.37 -6.78 -15.09
N GLY A 73 -10.68 -5.83 -14.21
CA GLY A 73 -11.05 -6.08 -12.83
C GLY A 73 -9.96 -6.82 -12.04
N LYS A 74 -8.71 -6.34 -12.10
CA LYS A 74 -7.56 -6.96 -11.43
C LYS A 74 -6.78 -6.03 -10.53
N TRP A 75 -6.92 -4.72 -10.70
CA TRP A 75 -6.16 -3.73 -9.97
C TRP A 75 -7.02 -2.99 -8.96
N LEU A 76 -6.44 -2.76 -7.78
CA LEU A 76 -6.95 -1.89 -6.73
C LEU A 76 -5.88 -0.84 -6.44
N ILE A 77 -6.29 0.42 -6.26
CA ILE A 77 -5.36 1.52 -5.98
C ILE A 77 -5.83 2.22 -4.75
N PHE A 78 -4.88 2.46 -3.85
CA PHE A 78 -5.14 3.18 -2.63
C PHE A 78 -4.11 4.29 -2.47
N LYS A 79 -4.58 5.46 -2.04
CA LYS A 79 -3.74 6.49 -1.44
C LYS A 79 -3.71 6.26 0.06
N TYR A 80 -2.52 6.01 0.59
CA TYR A 80 -2.25 6.02 2.02
C TYR A 80 -1.87 7.44 2.42
N THR A 81 -2.66 8.04 3.31
CA THR A 81 -2.41 9.35 3.91
C THR A 81 -2.08 9.15 5.39
N VAL A 82 -1.04 9.84 5.85
CA VAL A 82 -0.60 9.83 7.26
C VAL A 82 -0.90 11.17 7.90
N SER A 83 -0.89 11.22 9.23
CA SER A 83 -0.99 12.47 9.99
C SER A 83 0.09 13.47 9.53
N ARG A 84 -0.22 14.77 9.61
CA ARG A 84 0.73 15.87 9.31
C ARG A 84 2.01 15.78 10.14
N ASP A 85 1.92 15.26 11.36
CA ASP A 85 3.04 15.14 12.28
C ASP A 85 3.80 13.80 12.12
N ASP A 86 3.37 12.92 11.21
CA ASP A 86 4.08 11.67 10.94
C ASP A 86 5.25 11.96 9.97
N SER A 87 6.45 11.54 10.36
CA SER A 87 7.68 11.69 9.57
C SER A 87 7.63 11.05 8.17
N ASN A 88 6.63 10.19 7.90
CA ASN A 88 6.40 9.58 6.60
C ASN A 88 5.52 10.43 5.65
N GLY A 89 5.07 11.63 6.05
CA GLY A 89 4.13 12.48 5.32
C GLY A 89 4.63 13.75 4.59
N PRO A 90 5.93 14.16 4.59
CA PRO A 90 6.27 15.55 4.28
C PRO A 90 6.04 16.00 2.82
N GLU A 91 5.90 15.10 1.85
CA GLU A 91 5.81 15.47 0.42
C GLU A 91 4.39 15.77 -0.12
N LEU A 92 3.32 15.47 0.63
CA LEU A 92 1.93 15.61 0.12
C LEU A 92 0.98 16.35 1.10
N SER A 93 1.51 17.26 1.93
CA SER A 93 0.82 17.92 3.06
C SER A 93 -0.37 18.84 2.69
N GLN A 94 -0.72 18.96 1.41
CA GLN A 94 -1.90 19.73 0.98
C GLN A 94 -3.23 19.00 1.20
N ASP A 95 -3.22 17.71 1.54
CA ASP A 95 -4.47 17.02 1.91
C ASP A 95 -4.85 17.36 3.36
N GLU A 96 -5.83 18.25 3.53
CA GLU A 96 -6.32 18.77 4.82
C GLU A 96 -7.12 17.76 5.67
N ARG A 97 -7.01 16.46 5.41
CA ARG A 97 -7.70 15.46 6.23
C ARG A 97 -6.91 15.27 7.53
N ASN A 98 -7.39 15.90 8.61
CA ASN A 98 -6.96 15.70 10.01
C ASN A 98 -7.29 14.29 10.53
N LEU A 99 -6.95 13.24 9.76
CA LEU A 99 -7.12 11.84 10.16
C LEU A 99 -5.74 11.26 10.48
N ALA A 100 -5.65 10.46 11.55
CA ALA A 100 -4.41 9.86 12.01
C ALA A 100 -3.71 9.02 10.92
N TYR A 101 -4.48 8.15 10.24
CA TYR A 101 -4.06 7.37 9.07
C TYR A 101 -5.30 7.00 8.23
N CYS A 102 -5.23 7.12 6.90
CA CYS A 102 -6.37 6.84 6.04
C CYS A 102 -5.95 6.15 4.74
N PHE A 103 -6.77 5.20 4.29
CA PHE A 103 -6.68 4.57 2.97
C PHE A 103 -7.86 5.04 2.12
N THR A 104 -7.59 5.74 1.02
CA THR A 104 -8.62 6.15 0.05
C THR A 104 -8.46 5.34 -1.21
N GLN A 105 -9.50 4.63 -1.62
CA GLN A 105 -9.49 3.89 -2.87
C GLN A 105 -9.70 4.83 -4.07
N TYR A 106 -8.92 4.64 -5.13
CA TYR A 106 -9.00 5.40 -6.39
C TYR A 106 -9.48 4.49 -7.53
N GLU A 107 -10.08 5.14 -8.54
CA GLU A 107 -10.51 4.53 -9.80
C GLU A 107 -9.79 5.23 -10.98
N TRP A 108 -9.39 4.48 -11.99
CA TRP A 108 -8.80 5.02 -13.22
C TRP A 108 -9.90 5.65 -14.06
N THR A 109 -9.63 6.80 -14.65
CA THR A 109 -10.50 7.30 -15.72
C THR A 109 -10.32 6.42 -16.95
N GLU A 110 -11.43 5.87 -17.47
CA GLU A 110 -11.47 5.07 -18.71
C GLU A 110 -10.71 3.73 -18.63
N GLY A 111 -10.31 3.30 -17.42
CA GLY A 111 -9.64 2.02 -17.20
C GLY A 111 -8.17 1.96 -17.66
N ASP A 112 -7.54 3.10 -17.96
CA ASP A 112 -6.12 3.17 -18.30
C ASP A 112 -5.26 3.64 -17.11
N PRO A 113 -4.27 2.85 -16.67
CA PRO A 113 -3.36 3.20 -15.59
C PRO A 113 -2.40 4.38 -15.84
N ARG A 114 -2.36 4.93 -17.04
CA ARG A 114 -1.42 6.00 -17.41
C ARG A 114 -2.08 7.33 -17.73
N LYS A 115 -3.41 7.39 -17.79
CA LYS A 115 -4.17 8.64 -17.92
C LYS A 115 -4.59 9.09 -16.52
N GLY A 116 -4.01 10.20 -16.06
CA GLY A 116 -4.02 10.67 -14.68
C GLY A 116 -5.37 10.51 -13.97
N GLY A 117 -5.35 9.84 -12.82
CA GLY A 117 -6.54 9.59 -12.02
C GLY A 117 -7.23 10.88 -11.57
N LYS A 118 -8.56 10.95 -11.75
CA LYS A 118 -9.35 12.01 -11.11
C LYS A 118 -9.54 11.69 -9.63
N LYS A 119 -9.56 12.73 -8.81
CA LYS A 119 -9.92 12.64 -7.38
C LYS A 119 -11.30 11.99 -7.23
N PRO A 120 -11.53 11.18 -6.18
CA PRO A 120 -12.82 10.54 -5.94
C PRO A 120 -13.93 11.59 -5.82
N LYS A 121 -15.12 11.29 -6.36
CA LYS A 121 -16.35 12.01 -6.03
C LYS A 121 -16.76 11.60 -4.62
N VAL A 122 -16.88 12.59 -3.74
CA VAL A 122 -17.44 12.47 -2.38
C VAL A 122 -18.92 12.12 -2.48
#